data_AF-E6PHV4-F1
#
_entry.id   AF-E6PHV4-F1
#
_cell.length_a   1.000
_cell.length_b   1.000
_cell.length_c   1.000
_cell.angle_alpha   90.00
_cell.angle_beta   90.00
_cell.angle_gamma   90.00
#
_symmetry.space_group_name_H-M   'P 1'
#
loop_
_entity.id
_entity.type
_entity.pdbx_description
1 polymer ?
#
loop_
_entity_poly.entity_id
_entity_poly.type
_entity_poly.pdbx_seq_one_letter_code
_entity_poly.pdbx_strand_id
1 'polypeptide(L)'
;MSEASGYKPIVWVASTKRDLKEMPEDIQDEVGYALEQVQRGETPDSAEPLHGKLSGVFEIKADDEDGATYRTIYTTKIGDVIYALDAFKKKSKTGLSTPKTDLDRVEQRLKWAREHHAKQK
;
A
#
# COMPACT_ATOMS: atom_id res chain seq x y z
N MET A 1 -25.28 -17.89 3.95
CA MET A 1 -24.90 -17.02 2.82
C MET A 1 -24.80 -15.61 3.37
N SER A 2 -23.63 -15.24 3.91
CA SER A 2 -23.41 -13.91 4.46
C SER A 2 -22.98 -12.98 3.34
N GLU A 3 -23.77 -11.94 3.09
CA GLU A 3 -23.43 -10.87 2.16
C GLU A 3 -22.05 -10.31 2.50
N ALA A 4 -21.08 -10.52 1.61
CA ALA A 4 -19.77 -9.89 1.71
C ALA A 4 -19.98 -8.38 1.56
N SER A 5 -19.41 -7.61 2.48
CA SER A 5 -19.69 -6.20 2.76
C SER A 5 -19.45 -5.19 1.64
N GLY A 6 -19.40 -5.58 0.36
CA GLY A 6 -19.01 -4.71 -0.77
C GLY A 6 -17.53 -4.29 -0.76
N TYR A 7 -16.88 -4.39 0.39
CA TYR A 7 -15.48 -4.06 0.61
C TYR A 7 -14.56 -5.25 0.32
N LYS A 8 -13.52 -5.01 -0.48
CA LYS A 8 -12.41 -5.93 -0.69
C LYS A 8 -11.60 -6.06 0.61
N PRO A 9 -11.25 -7.27 1.07
CA PRO A 9 -10.41 -7.43 2.25
C PRO A 9 -8.97 -6.96 1.99
N ILE A 10 -8.30 -6.47 3.04
CA ILE A 10 -6.88 -6.14 3.01
C ILE A 10 -6.06 -7.27 3.66
N VAL A 11 -5.10 -7.79 2.92
CA VAL A 11 -4.03 -8.65 3.44
C VAL A 11 -2.79 -7.80 3.65
N TRP A 12 -2.34 -7.74 4.90
CA TRP A 12 -1.15 -7.01 5.32
C TRP A 12 0.09 -7.88 5.16
N VAL A 13 1.02 -7.48 4.31
CA VAL A 13 2.25 -8.25 4.06
C VAL A 13 3.33 -7.85 5.07
N ALA A 14 3.96 -8.86 5.70
CA ALA A 14 5.06 -8.67 6.63
C ALA A 14 4.73 -7.65 7.75
N SER A 15 5.62 -6.67 7.97
CA SER A 15 5.48 -5.66 9.01
C SER A 15 4.57 -4.49 8.64
N THR A 16 4.04 -4.43 7.42
CA THR A 16 3.38 -3.24 6.85
C THR A 16 2.32 -2.62 7.77
N LYS A 17 1.45 -3.43 8.39
CA LYS A 17 0.40 -2.93 9.30
C LYS A 17 1.00 -2.29 10.56
N ARG A 18 2.05 -2.91 11.12
CA ARG A 18 2.72 -2.39 12.30
C ARG A 18 3.45 -1.10 11.96
N ASP A 19 4.19 -1.10 10.86
CA ASP A 19 4.96 0.06 10.42
C ASP A 19 4.04 1.26 10.12
N LEU A 20 2.85 1.04 9.54
CA LEU A 20 1.82 2.08 9.38
C LEU A 20 1.31 2.59 10.74
N LYS A 21 1.06 1.69 11.70
CA LYS A 21 0.58 2.06 13.05
C LYS A 21 1.61 2.81 13.91
N GLU A 22 2.88 2.78 13.51
CA GLU A 22 3.95 3.54 14.16
C GLU A 22 4.13 4.94 13.55
N MET A 23 3.38 5.27 12.47
CA MET A 23 3.38 6.60 11.87
C MET A 23 2.56 7.60 12.70
N PRO A 24 2.74 8.92 12.49
CA PRO A 24 1.85 9.94 13.05
C PRO A 24 0.36 9.67 12.80
N GLU A 25 -0.51 10.15 13.69
CA GLU A 25 -1.96 9.85 13.67
C GLU A 25 -2.65 10.41 12.42
N ASP A 26 -2.30 11.62 12.01
CA ASP A 26 -2.72 12.25 10.76
C ASP A 26 -2.41 11.39 9.53
N ILE A 27 -1.21 10.79 9.49
CA ILE A 27 -0.81 9.85 8.43
C ILE A 27 -1.63 8.56 8.47
N GLN A 28 -1.89 8.03 9.67
CA GLN A 28 -2.71 6.82 9.81
C GLN A 28 -4.13 7.05 9.31
N ASP A 29 -4.72 8.21 9.62
CA ASP A 29 -6.05 8.58 9.20
C ASP A 29 -6.14 8.78 7.69
N GLU A 30 -5.20 9.53 7.10
CA GLU A 30 -5.18 9.79 5.65
C GLU A 30 -5.00 8.49 4.85
N VAL A 31 -4.01 7.66 5.23
CA VAL A 31 -3.77 6.37 4.58
C VAL A 31 -4.94 5.42 4.82
N GLY A 32 -5.53 5.42 6.02
CA GLY A 32 -6.68 4.60 6.37
C GLY A 32 -7.89 4.92 5.49
N TYR A 33 -8.21 6.21 5.32
CA TYR A 33 -9.28 6.68 4.46
C TYR A 33 -9.03 6.37 2.98
N ALA A 34 -7.79 6.53 2.51
CA ALA A 34 -7.42 6.12 1.17
C ALA A 34 -7.56 4.60 0.95
N LEU A 35 -7.14 3.78 1.91
CA LEU A 35 -7.32 2.33 1.83
C LEU A 35 -8.80 1.92 1.87
N GLU A 36 -9.65 2.59 2.65
CA GLU A 36 -11.09 2.34 2.65
C GLU A 36 -11.70 2.56 1.25
N GLN A 37 -11.37 3.66 0.58
CA GLN A 37 -11.80 3.92 -0.80
C GLN A 37 -11.34 2.79 -1.74
N VAL A 38 -10.10 2.32 -1.62
CA VAL A 38 -9.60 1.17 -2.39
C VAL A 38 -10.40 -0.10 -2.08
N GLN A 39 -10.78 -0.33 -0.81
CA GLN A 39 -11.65 -1.44 -0.44
C GLN A 39 -13.01 -1.36 -1.14
N ARG A 40 -13.54 -0.17 -1.41
CA ARG A 40 -14.79 0.03 -2.19
C ARG A 40 -14.60 -0.11 -3.69
N GLY A 41 -13.37 -0.32 -4.16
CA GLY A 41 -13.03 -0.36 -5.58
C GLY A 41 -12.79 1.01 -6.21
N GLU A 42 -12.70 2.07 -5.39
CA GLU A 42 -12.38 3.42 -5.83
C GLU A 42 -10.84 3.60 -5.93
N THR A 43 -10.41 4.65 -6.64
CA THR A 43 -8.99 5.05 -6.68
C THR A 43 -8.85 6.39 -5.97
N PRO A 44 -8.17 6.45 -4.81
CA PRO A 44 -7.94 7.70 -4.10
C PRO A 44 -7.13 8.68 -4.94
N ASP A 45 -7.38 9.98 -4.78
CA ASP A 45 -6.59 11.03 -5.44
C ASP A 45 -5.11 11.03 -5.01
N SER A 46 -4.82 10.56 -3.80
CA SER A 46 -3.47 10.41 -3.26
C SER A 46 -2.73 9.17 -3.79
N ALA A 47 -3.37 8.34 -4.61
CA ALA A 47 -2.80 7.11 -5.15
C ALA A 47 -2.20 7.31 -6.54
N GLU A 48 -0.90 7.01 -6.68
CA GLU A 48 -0.19 7.02 -7.96
C GLU A 48 0.27 5.62 -8.38
N PRO A 49 0.17 5.25 -9.66
CA PRO A 49 0.67 3.96 -10.13
C PRO A 49 2.19 3.93 -10.18
N LEU A 50 2.78 2.82 -9.73
CA LEU A 50 4.19 2.52 -9.98
C LEU A 50 4.39 1.93 -11.38
N HIS A 51 5.59 2.11 -11.93
CA HIS A 51 5.92 1.74 -13.30
C HIS A 51 6.95 0.59 -13.39
N GLY A 52 7.17 0.11 -14.61
CA GLY A 52 8.15 -0.94 -14.90
C GLY A 52 7.77 -2.27 -14.25
N LYS A 53 8.70 -2.86 -13.48
CA LYS A 53 8.50 -4.17 -12.81
C LYS A 53 7.37 -4.17 -11.78
N LEU A 54 6.98 -3.00 -11.30
CA LEU A 54 5.90 -2.81 -10.33
C LEU A 54 4.61 -2.33 -10.99
N SER A 55 4.44 -2.53 -12.30
CA SER A 55 3.17 -2.24 -12.97
C SER A 55 2.01 -2.98 -12.28
N GLY A 56 0.94 -2.25 -11.97
CA GLY A 56 -0.20 -2.76 -11.20
C GLY A 56 -0.03 -2.67 -9.67
N VAL A 57 1.06 -2.07 -9.21
CA VAL A 57 1.25 -1.61 -7.82
C VAL A 57 1.01 -0.11 -7.78
N PHE A 58 0.48 0.37 -6.67
CA PHE A 58 0.16 1.77 -6.42
C PHE A 58 0.83 2.23 -5.13
N GLU A 59 1.16 3.51 -5.07
CA GLU A 59 1.62 4.20 -3.86
C GLU A 59 0.59 5.25 -3.43
N ILE A 60 0.19 5.23 -2.16
CA ILE A 60 -0.51 6.33 -1.49
C ILE A 60 0.56 7.23 -0.89
N LYS A 61 0.50 8.54 -1.16
CA LYS A 61 1.34 9.56 -0.52
C LYS A 61 0.52 10.32 0.52
N ALA A 62 1.09 10.51 1.70
CA ALA A 62 0.54 11.33 2.78
C ALA A 62 1.67 12.15 3.38
N ASP A 63 1.43 13.42 3.68
CA ASP A 63 2.42 14.34 4.26
C ASP A 63 1.99 14.69 5.69
N ASP A 64 2.92 14.59 6.66
CA ASP A 64 2.62 14.98 8.04
C ASP A 64 2.63 16.50 8.19
N GLU A 65 2.13 16.99 9.33
CA GLU A 65 2.12 18.42 9.66
C GLU A 65 3.53 19.07 9.61
N ASP A 66 4.60 18.29 9.80
CA ASP A 66 6.01 18.72 9.73
C ASP A 66 6.59 18.68 8.30
N GLY A 67 5.76 18.35 7.31
CA GLY A 67 6.11 18.27 5.90
C GLY A 67 7.06 17.13 5.57
N ALA A 68 6.91 15.99 6.25
CA ALA A 68 7.56 14.74 5.90
C ALA A 68 6.58 13.79 5.21
N THR A 69 7.01 13.24 4.07
CA THR A 69 6.17 12.34 3.26
C THR A 69 6.29 10.89 3.69
N TYR A 70 5.16 10.21 3.77
CA TYR A 70 5.02 8.78 3.99
C TYR A 70 4.39 8.14 2.76
N ARG A 71 4.73 6.87 2.54
CA ARG A 71 4.22 6.08 1.42
C ARG A 71 3.68 4.76 1.89
N THR A 72 2.49 4.43 1.43
CA THR A 72 1.88 3.11 1.61
C THR A 72 1.67 2.46 0.25
N ILE A 73 2.26 1.29 0.07
CA ILE A 73 2.32 0.58 -1.21
C ILE A 73 1.32 -0.56 -1.21
N TYR A 74 0.51 -0.67 -2.27
CA TYR A 74 -0.50 -1.72 -2.36
C TYR A 74 -0.72 -2.23 -3.79
N THR A 75 -1.37 -3.38 -3.92
CA THR A 75 -1.89 -3.87 -5.22
C THR A 75 -3.28 -4.47 -5.08
N THR A 76 -4.10 -4.24 -6.10
CA THR A 76 -5.44 -4.83 -6.30
C THR A 76 -5.46 -5.85 -7.43
N LYS A 77 -4.31 -6.17 -8.02
CA LYS A 77 -4.20 -7.02 -9.23
C LYS A 77 -4.07 -8.51 -8.93
N ILE A 78 -4.33 -8.93 -7.69
CA ILE A 78 -4.18 -10.31 -7.24
C ILE A 78 -5.50 -10.77 -6.61
N GLY A 79 -6.34 -11.40 -7.42
CA GLY A 79 -7.69 -11.81 -7.01
C GLY A 79 -8.57 -10.63 -6.63
N ASP A 80 -9.56 -10.86 -5.76
CA ASP A 80 -10.45 -9.82 -5.24
C ASP A 80 -10.03 -9.38 -3.83
N VAL A 81 -8.73 -9.13 -3.66
CA VAL A 81 -8.09 -8.79 -2.37
C VAL A 81 -7.11 -7.64 -2.59
N ILE A 82 -6.97 -6.78 -1.59
CA ILE A 82 -5.94 -5.75 -1.55
C ILE A 82 -4.74 -6.30 -0.78
N TYR A 83 -3.56 -6.30 -1.39
CA TYR A 83 -2.32 -6.57 -0.66
C TYR A 83 -1.65 -5.26 -0.30
N ALA A 84 -1.60 -4.92 0.99
CA ALA A 84 -0.77 -3.83 1.50
C ALA A 84 0.67 -4.36 1.63
N LEU A 85 1.53 -3.92 0.71
CA LEU A 85 2.87 -4.45 0.50
C LEU A 85 3.90 -3.76 1.39
N ASP A 86 3.79 -2.45 1.62
CA ASP A 86 4.78 -1.72 2.41
C ASP A 86 4.22 -0.40 2.93
N ALA A 87 4.83 0.11 4.01
CA ALA A 87 4.52 1.41 4.58
C ALA A 87 5.81 1.99 5.16
N PHE A 88 6.23 3.17 4.69
CA PHE A 88 7.48 3.79 5.15
C PHE A 88 7.50 5.31 5.02
N LYS A 89 8.27 5.96 5.91
CA LYS A 89 8.65 7.37 5.79
C LYS A 89 9.69 7.55 4.69
N LYS A 90 9.49 8.50 3.78
CA LYS A 90 10.48 8.88 2.78
C LYS A 90 11.72 9.47 3.47
N LYS A 91 12.90 8.94 3.16
CA LYS A 91 14.17 9.35 3.82
C LYS A 91 14.71 10.72 3.40
N SER A 92 14.23 11.30 2.30
CA SER A 92 14.69 12.61 1.81
C SER A 92 13.53 13.43 1.24
N LYS A 93 13.51 14.73 1.56
CA LYS A 93 12.53 15.68 1.01
C LYS A 93 12.77 16.00 -0.47
N THR A 94 13.99 15.80 -0.99
CA THR A 94 14.40 16.26 -2.34
C THR A 94 14.46 15.18 -3.41
N GLY A 95 14.53 13.89 -3.05
CA GLY A 95 14.53 12.80 -4.02
C GLY A 95 13.13 12.58 -4.61
N LEU A 96 12.93 12.78 -5.92
CA LEU A 96 11.64 12.49 -6.56
C LEU A 96 11.34 10.98 -6.58
N SER A 97 12.38 10.16 -6.71
CA SER A 97 12.26 8.72 -6.86
C SER A 97 12.35 7.97 -5.52
N THR A 98 11.57 6.90 -5.40
CA THR A 98 11.70 5.89 -4.34
C THR A 98 13.08 5.24 -4.42
N PRO A 99 13.86 5.16 -3.32
CA PRO A 99 15.14 4.48 -3.33
C PRO A 99 15.03 3.06 -3.86
N LYS A 100 16.02 2.61 -4.65
CA LYS A 100 16.04 1.27 -5.25
C LYS A 100 15.86 0.15 -4.23
N THR A 101 16.44 0.31 -3.03
CA THR A 101 16.29 -0.65 -1.93
C THR A 101 14.85 -0.83 -1.46
N ASP A 102 14.06 0.24 -1.48
CA ASP A 102 12.66 0.19 -1.07
C ASP A 102 11.82 -0.46 -2.19
N LEU A 103 12.15 -0.19 -3.46
CA LEU A 103 11.52 -0.85 -4.62
C LEU A 103 11.83 -2.36 -4.68
N ASP A 104 13.07 -2.76 -4.39
CA ASP A 104 13.46 -4.18 -4.34
C ASP A 104 12.70 -4.92 -3.22
N ARG A 105 12.50 -4.26 -2.06
CA ARG A 105 11.69 -4.79 -0.95
C ARG A 105 10.21 -4.96 -1.36
N VAL A 106 9.65 -3.99 -2.07
CA VAL A 106 8.29 -4.07 -2.62
C VAL A 106 8.18 -5.22 -3.63
N GLU A 107 9.16 -5.39 -4.52
CA GLU A 107 9.17 -6.48 -5.52
C GLU A 107 9.15 -7.86 -4.83
N GLN A 108 9.93 -8.05 -3.77
CA GLN A 108 9.94 -9.28 -2.98
C GLN A 108 8.59 -9.55 -2.30
N ARG A 109 7.98 -8.51 -1.70
CA ARG A 109 6.68 -8.63 -1.03
C ARG A 109 5.54 -8.86 -2.03
N LEU A 110 5.62 -8.28 -3.23
CA LEU A 110 4.68 -8.56 -4.32
C LEU A 110 4.77 -10.03 -4.79
N LYS A 111 5.99 -10.57 -4.91
CA LYS A 111 6.19 -12.00 -5.21
C LYS A 111 5.53 -12.88 -4.15
N TRP A 112 5.77 -12.59 -2.86
CA TRP A 112 5.13 -13.30 -1.76
C TRP A 112 3.60 -13.23 -1.83
N ALA A 113 3.02 -12.06 -2.12
CA ALA A 113 1.57 -11.88 -2.24
C ALA A 113 0.96 -12.78 -3.32
N ARG A 114 1.62 -12.89 -4.49
CA ARG A 114 1.20 -13.78 -5.57
C ARG A 114 1.23 -15.25 -5.14
N GLU A 115 2.29 -15.68 -4.47
CA GLU A 115 2.42 -17.04 -3.96
C GLU A 115 1.40 -17.36 -2.86
N HIS A 116 1.17 -16.42 -1.94
CA HIS A 116 0.17 -16.54 -0.89
C HIS A 116 -1.23 -16.71 -1.46
N HIS A 117 -1.62 -15.88 -2.44
CA HIS A 117 -2.92 -16.00 -3.10
C HIS A 117 -3.08 -17.32 -3.86
N ALA A 118 -2.04 -17.77 -4.57
CA ALA A 118 -2.08 -19.02 -5.32
C ALA A 118 -2.30 -20.26 -4.44
N LYS A 119 -1.84 -20.23 -3.18
CA LYS A 119 -2.01 -21.32 -2.20
C LYS A 119 -3.38 -21.34 -1.51
N GLN A 120 -4.16 -20.27 -1.64
CA GLN A 120 -5.51 -20.17 -1.05
C GLN A 120 -6.62 -20.51 -2.05
N LYS A 121 -6.28 -20.77 -3.32
CA LYS A 121 -7.18 -21.35 -4.31
C LYS A 121 -7.21 -22.86 -4.17
#